data_AF-A0A3D1IWV5-F1
#
_entry.id   AF-A0A3D1IWV5-F1
#
_cell.length_a   1.000
_cell.length_b   1.000
_cell.length_c   1.000
_cell.angle_alpha   90.00
_cell.angle_beta   90.00
_cell.angle_gamma   90.00
#
_symmetry.space_group_name_H-M   'P 1'
#
loop_
_entity.id
_entity.type
_entity.pdbx_description
1 polymer ?
#
loop_
_entity_poly.entity_id
_entity_poly.type
_entity_poly.pdbx_seq_one_letter_code
_entity_poly.pdbx_strand_id
1 'polypeptide(L)'
;MVNMNIKDDDAGMCCSSDYNSCPTIYLSDAQCEALGVTTAPAAGTVYTIQCKAVAISVTSSMEEADEAKTEGDAPDVRLTLQITDMELSGGAEKSAASILYGST
;
A
#
# COMPACT_ATOMS: atom_id res chain seq x y z
N MET A 1 13.77 4.16 26.27
CA MET A 1 14.75 3.08 26.02
C MET A 1 14.02 1.76 26.16
N VAL A 2 13.84 1.02 25.07
CA VAL A 2 13.29 -0.33 25.13
C VAL A 2 14.43 -1.27 24.74
N ASN A 3 14.90 -2.07 25.69
CA ASN A 3 15.96 -3.05 25.46
C ASN A 3 15.35 -4.30 24.83
N MET A 4 15.86 -4.71 23.66
CA MET A 4 15.61 -6.05 23.11
C MET A 4 16.52 -7.05 23.81
N ASN A 5 15.92 -8.03 24.49
CA ASN A 5 16.63 -9.14 25.11
C ASN A 5 16.72 -10.27 24.08
N ILE A 6 17.79 -10.28 23.28
CA ILE A 6 18.06 -11.37 22.35
C ILE A 6 18.58 -12.54 23.19
N LYS A 7 17.77 -13.59 23.29
CA LYS A 7 18.28 -14.91 23.70
C LYS A 7 18.60 -15.68 22.43
N ASP A 8 19.85 -16.11 22.33
CA ASP A 8 20.28 -17.08 21.34
C ASP A 8 19.72 -18.45 21.73
N ASP A 9 18.67 -18.90 21.05
CA ASP A 9 18.25 -20.30 21.05
C ASP A 9 17.96 -20.75 19.62
N ASP A 10 18.92 -21.53 19.14
CA ASP A 10 18.96 -22.51 18.06
C ASP A 10 17.71 -22.74 17.18
N ALA A 11 17.94 -22.59 15.87
CA ALA A 11 17.34 -23.33 14.76
C ALA A 11 15.84 -23.71 14.80
N GLY A 12 15.08 -23.07 13.91
CA GLY A 12 13.96 -23.74 13.25
C GLY A 12 12.56 -23.36 13.73
N MET A 13 12.20 -22.08 13.59
CA MET A 13 10.83 -21.69 13.25
C MET A 13 10.90 -20.26 12.71
N CYS A 14 11.27 -20.13 11.43
CA CYS A 14 11.00 -18.91 10.70
C CYS A 14 9.49 -18.69 10.78
N CYS A 15 9.11 -17.76 11.65
CA CYS A 15 7.81 -17.12 11.62
C CYS A 15 7.58 -16.65 10.18
N SER A 16 6.84 -17.44 9.40
CA SER A 16 6.11 -16.96 8.24
C SER A 16 4.98 -16.08 8.77
N SER A 17 5.33 -14.97 9.41
CA SER A 17 4.47 -13.79 9.36
C SER A 17 4.33 -13.52 7.88
N ASP A 18 3.17 -13.83 7.32
CA ASP A 18 2.75 -13.48 5.96
C ASP A 18 2.79 -11.95 5.85
N TYR A 19 4.00 -11.41 5.72
CA TYR A 19 4.25 -10.00 5.63
C TYR A 19 3.82 -9.59 4.24
N ASN A 20 2.60 -9.11 4.14
CA ASN A 20 2.10 -8.54 2.91
C ASN A 20 2.88 -7.25 2.64
N SER A 21 3.87 -7.32 1.75
CA SER A 21 4.73 -6.19 1.37
C SER A 21 3.99 -5.12 0.56
N CYS A 22 2.69 -5.27 0.31
CA CYS A 22 1.90 -4.29 -0.40
C CYS A 22 1.59 -3.07 0.49
N PRO A 23 1.85 -1.84 0.02
CA PRO A 23 1.46 -0.64 0.75
C PRO A 23 -0.06 -0.63 0.94
N THR A 24 -0.50 -0.45 2.19
CA THR A 24 -1.91 -0.39 2.56
C THR A 24 -2.25 1.02 3.01
N ILE A 25 -3.38 1.55 2.52
CA ILE A 25 -3.92 2.85 2.93
C ILE A 25 -5.19 2.64 3.77
N TYR A 26 -5.30 3.40 4.85
CA TYR A 26 -6.51 3.45 5.67
C TYR A 26 -7.22 4.78 5.43
N LEU A 27 -8.53 4.72 5.19
CA LEU A 27 -9.38 5.88 4.94
C LEU A 27 -10.32 6.07 6.13
N SER A 28 -10.53 7.32 6.55
CA SER A 28 -11.57 7.66 7.51
C SER A 28 -12.96 7.62 6.86
N ASP A 29 -14.01 7.59 7.70
CA ASP A 29 -15.40 7.58 7.23
C ASP A 29 -15.70 8.75 6.26
N ALA A 30 -15.29 9.96 6.64
CA ALA A 30 -15.44 11.15 5.80
C ALA A 30 -14.67 11.05 4.47
N GLN A 31 -13.51 10.38 4.44
CA GLN A 31 -12.75 10.15 3.20
C GLN A 31 -13.45 9.10 2.32
N CYS A 32 -13.97 8.03 2.91
CA CYS A 32 -14.77 7.03 2.20
C CYS A 32 -15.99 7.68 1.54
N GLU A 33 -16.76 8.48 2.28
CA GLU A 33 -17.91 9.23 1.75
C GLU A 33 -17.52 10.19 0.64
N ALA A 34 -16.43 10.96 0.83
CA ALA A 34 -15.93 11.90 -0.18
C ALA A 34 -15.48 11.19 -1.49
N LEU A 35 -15.03 9.94 -1.38
CA LEU A 35 -14.69 9.08 -2.53
C LEU A 35 -15.88 8.30 -3.08
N GLY A 36 -17.09 8.54 -2.57
CA GLY A 36 -18.33 7.90 -3.04
C GLY A 36 -18.63 6.53 -2.43
N VAL A 37 -17.88 6.09 -1.41
CA VAL A 37 -18.12 4.84 -0.68
C VAL A 37 -19.12 5.09 0.44
N THR A 38 -20.41 5.14 0.10
CA THR A 38 -21.50 5.41 1.05
C THR A 38 -22.10 4.15 1.67
N THR A 39 -21.69 2.96 1.21
CA THR A 39 -22.14 1.67 1.73
C THR A 39 -20.95 0.74 1.89
N ALA A 40 -20.94 -0.07 2.94
CA ALA A 40 -19.87 -1.05 3.17
C ALA A 40 -19.74 -2.02 1.98
N PRO A 41 -18.60 -2.01 1.25
CA PRO A 41 -18.40 -2.97 0.17
C PRO A 41 -18.19 -4.38 0.73
N ALA A 42 -18.51 -5.39 -0.08
CA ALA A 42 -18.18 -6.77 0.29
C ALA A 42 -16.64 -6.92 0.40
N ALA A 43 -16.19 -7.76 1.34
CA ALA A 43 -14.77 -8.08 1.45
C ALA A 43 -14.25 -8.67 0.12
N GLY A 44 -13.10 -8.19 -0.35
CA GLY A 44 -12.53 -8.57 -1.64
C GLY A 44 -13.02 -7.75 -2.84
N THR A 45 -13.81 -6.69 -2.62
CA THR A 45 -14.16 -5.74 -3.68
C THR A 45 -12.89 -5.08 -4.23
N VAL A 46 -12.73 -5.14 -5.55
CA VAL A 46 -11.60 -4.53 -6.26
C VAL A 46 -11.97 -3.12 -6.70
N TYR A 47 -11.10 -2.17 -6.34
CA TYR A 47 -11.17 -0.77 -6.77
C TYR A 47 -9.97 -0.43 -7.63
N THR A 48 -10.14 0.48 -8.58
CA THR A 48 -9.04 1.16 -9.26
C THR A 48 -8.81 2.50 -8.56
N ILE A 49 -7.59 2.72 -8.08
CA ILE A 49 -7.20 3.95 -7.41
C ILE A 49 -6.37 4.79 -8.38
N GLN A 50 -6.77 6.04 -8.61
CA GLN A 50 -5.94 7.04 -9.26
C GLN A 50 -5.55 8.08 -8.22
N CYS A 51 -4.26 8.36 -8.07
CA CYS A 51 -3.80 9.36 -7.11
C CYS A 51 -2.62 10.18 -7.61
N LYS A 52 -2.48 11.38 -7.06
CA LYS A 52 -1.26 12.21 -7.14
C LYS A 52 -0.61 12.24 -5.77
N ALA A 53 0.71 12.20 -5.75
CA ALA A 53 1.48 12.28 -4.53
C ALA A 53 2.70 13.19 -4.70
N VAL A 54 3.09 13.82 -3.60
CA VAL A 54 4.28 14.66 -3.50
C VAL A 54 5.31 13.94 -2.65
N ALA A 55 6.57 13.94 -3.09
CA ALA A 55 7.67 13.45 -2.26
C ALA A 55 7.95 14.44 -1.12
N ILE A 56 7.81 13.98 0.12
CA ILE A 56 8.01 14.80 1.32
C ILE A 56 9.35 14.51 2.01
N SER A 57 9.96 13.35 1.72
CA SER A 57 11.32 13.01 2.13
C SER A 57 11.95 12.17 1.04
N VAL A 58 13.22 12.46 0.75
CA VAL A 58 14.03 11.70 -0.20
C VAL A 58 15.39 11.48 0.45
N THR A 59 15.85 10.24 0.46
CA THR A 59 17.19 9.87 0.91
C THR A 59 17.85 9.10 -0.22
N SER A 60 19.08 9.50 -0.55
CA SER A 60 19.94 8.77 -1.47
C SER A 60 21.23 8.40 -0.75
N SER A 61 21.59 7.13 -0.74
CA SER A 61 22.88 6.64 -0.24
C SER A 61 23.70 6.08 -1.39
N MET A 62 25.00 6.33 -1.37
CA MET A 62 25.90 5.62 -2.28
C MET A 62 25.93 4.15 -1.90
N GLU A 63 26.04 3.31 -2.94
CA GLU A 63 26.25 1.88 -2.82
C GLU A 63 27.48 1.55 -1.97
N GLU A 64 27.38 0.50 -1.15
CA GLU A 64 28.54 0.01 -0.44
C GLU A 64 29.53 -0.60 -1.46
N ALA A 65 30.83 -0.44 -1.21
CA ALA A 65 31.87 -0.81 -2.19
C ALA A 65 31.86 -2.30 -2.60
N ASP A 66 31.23 -3.16 -1.78
CA ASP A 66 31.06 -4.57 -2.09
C ASP A 66 29.76 -4.88 -2.86
N GLU A 67 28.72 -4.06 -2.71
CA GLU A 67 27.45 -4.16 -3.44
C GLU A 67 27.57 -3.56 -4.86
N ALA A 68 28.35 -2.47 -5.01
CA ALA A 68 28.64 -1.82 -6.29
C ALA A 68 29.26 -2.74 -7.36
N LYS A 69 30.01 -3.77 -6.93
CA LYS A 69 30.62 -4.77 -7.85
C LYS A 69 29.59 -5.67 -8.50
N THR A 70 28.39 -5.78 -7.93
CA THR A 70 27.35 -6.73 -8.30
C THR A 70 26.14 -6.02 -8.90
N GLU A 71 25.77 -4.85 -8.36
CA GLU A 71 24.55 -4.11 -8.72
C GLU A 71 24.84 -2.78 -9.45
N GLY A 72 26.11 -2.36 -9.49
CA GLY A 72 26.57 -1.13 -10.13
C GLY A 72 26.62 0.06 -9.18
N ASP A 73 27.06 1.22 -9.66
CA ASP A 73 27.31 2.42 -8.82
C ASP A 73 26.08 3.32 -8.65
N ALA A 74 24.88 2.86 -8.98
CA ALA A 74 23.68 3.67 -8.87
C ALA A 74 23.31 3.85 -7.38
N PRO A 75 22.96 5.06 -6.91
CA PRO A 75 22.63 5.25 -5.51
C PRO A 75 21.29 4.60 -5.16
N ASP A 76 21.24 4.02 -3.97
CA ASP A 76 20.02 3.57 -3.33
C ASP A 76 19.09 4.76 -3.07
N VAL A 77 17.83 4.69 -3.52
CA VAL A 77 16.85 5.76 -3.34
C VAL A 77 15.70 5.31 -2.46
N ARG A 78 15.44 6.06 -1.39
CA ARG A 78 14.29 5.90 -0.50
C ARG A 78 13.46 7.17 -0.51
N LEU A 79 12.14 7.02 -0.61
CA LEU A 79 11.21 8.13 -0.73
C LEU A 79 9.99 7.93 0.18
N THR A 80 9.52 9.04 0.74
CA THR A 80 8.23 9.12 1.44
C THR A 80 7.30 9.97 0.59
N LEU A 81 6.18 9.39 0.17
CA LEU A 81 5.16 10.05 -0.65
C LEU A 81 3.95 10.43 0.22
N GLN A 82 3.48 11.66 0.05
CA GLN A 82 2.22 12.13 0.60
C GLN A 82 1.20 12.25 -0.53
N ILE A 83 0.11 11.49 -0.45
CA ILE A 83 -0.99 11.57 -1.41
C ILE A 83 -1.73 12.90 -1.22
N THR A 84 -1.89 13.68 -2.30
CA THR A 84 -2.56 14.98 -2.30
C THR A 84 -3.95 14.93 -2.93
N ASP A 85 -4.11 14.09 -3.95
CA ASP A 85 -5.35 13.94 -4.71
C ASP A 85 -5.61 12.45 -4.91
N MET A 86 -6.86 12.02 -4.75
CA MET A 86 -7.26 10.63 -4.92
C MET A 86 -8.65 10.54 -5.52
N GLU A 87 -8.80 9.57 -6.42
CA GLU A 87 -10.07 9.14 -7.00
C GLU A 87 -10.16 7.61 -6.92
N LEU A 88 -11.35 7.11 -6.61
CA LEU A 88 -11.69 5.69 -6.66
C LEU A 88 -12.69 5.45 -7.78
N SER A 89 -12.42 4.43 -8.60
CA SER A 89 -13.35 3.93 -9.61
C SER A 89 -13.53 2.42 -9.47
N GLY A 90 -14.65 1.90 -9.94
CA GLY A 90 -15.07 0.52 -9.68
C GLY A 90 -15.77 0.36 -8.34
N GLY A 91 -15.68 -0.83 -7.74
CA GLY A 91 -16.62 -1.28 -6.71
C GLY A 91 -17.75 -2.10 -7.32
N ALA A 92 -18.63 -2.69 -6.50
CA ALA A 92 -19.78 -3.45 -7.00
C ALA A 92 -20.75 -2.50 -7.75
N GLU A 93 -20.45 -2.20 -9.00
CA GLU A 93 -21.34 -1.45 -9.86
C GLU A 93 -22.57 -2.32 -10.11
N LYS A 94 -23.70 -1.95 -9.49
CA LYS A 94 -24.96 -2.29 -10.13
C LYS A 94 -24.96 -1.51 -11.44
N SER A 95 -24.79 -2.21 -12.56
CA SER A 95 -24.95 -1.63 -13.89
C SER A 95 -26.21 -0.77 -13.89
N ALA A 96 -26.13 0.45 -14.45
CA ALA A 96 -27.29 1.33 -14.57
C ALA A 96 -28.47 0.61 -15.24
N ALA A 97 -28.20 -0.35 -16.14
CA ALA A 97 -29.21 -1.22 -16.73
C ALA A 97 -29.86 -2.18 -15.69
N SER A 98 -29.09 -2.75 -14.77
CA SER A 98 -29.62 -3.58 -13.68
C SER A 98 -30.45 -2.77 -12.68
N ILE A 99 -30.13 -1.49 -12.48
CA ILE A 99 -30.91 -0.56 -11.65
C ILE A 99 -32.22 -0.17 -12.35
N LEU A 100 -32.17 0.11 -13.66
CA LEU A 100 -33.31 0.59 -14.43
C LEU A 100 -34.27 -0.52 -14.87
N TYR A 101 -33.76 -1.72 -15.16
CA TYR A 101 -34.53 -2.79 -15.81
C TYR A 101 -34.64 -4.07 -14.98
N GLY A 102 -33.97 -4.16 -13.83
CA GLY A 102 -33.88 -5.39 -13.05
C GLY A 102 -32.97 -6.44 -13.70
N SER A 103 -32.53 -7.42 -12.92
CA SER A 103 -31.81 -8.58 -13.44
C SER A 103 -32.79 -9.50 -14.16
N THR A 104 -32.53 -9.83 -15.44
CA THR A 104 -33.19 -10.96 -16.11
C THR A 104 -32.88 -12.28 -15.43
#